data_AF-A0A1Q8Q9V2-F1
#
_entry.id   AF-A0A1Q8Q9V2-F1
#
_cell.length_a   1.000
_cell.length_b   1.000
_cell.length_c   1.000
_cell.angle_alpha   90.00
_cell.angle_beta   90.00
_cell.angle_gamma   90.00
#
_symmetry.space_group_name_H-M   'P 1'
#
loop_
_entity.id
_entity.type
_entity.pdbx_description
1 polymer ?
#
loop_
_entity_poly.entity_id
_entity_poly.type
_entity_poly.pdbx_seq_one_letter_code
_entity_poly.pdbx_strand_id
1 'polypeptide(L)'
;MKTLLLVIGLLILSGCSSNEDAIQNEEKKKETAAETAEMKAERSDETLEELLEEVDFGTQLTQSCGGLAVEMTTAYLHADDVRPSIIGFCHHAGNANLEGNTAAVAAAIYNESDKTWHIDINEHEFLTHPARFAGNLQLKDGSERVVIELYEDPAAFGGTGAIILSSKDNGLVIERINSSVTQNGKVSTDGNKILIEDDHVIETFTYGKNSVTHTETVKETDTKADRVITYNKHNNGPLFATPENGSVLDVKPGDIISFVPDKPLNLVDFQIRTGMKADPDQPDTYIVSESDIGDTIELGEYPYDDMIMYTIGDASFFASTAFFNELKEEKMPGSSVQLSTPNTEIESLLEGETFIHEYSDAGAKHLEYEKFIYAVPFLEEEGDIIYTIIRKLPFSTPLTGDDFIESWGEPDERIIDPEFSHGNLTLHYSFPAGHYAEVHLSDTMSNSEARAISLHRKK
;
A
#
# COMPACT_ATOMS: atom_id res chain seq x y z
N MET A 1 34.66 30.04 43.12
CA MET A 1 35.55 29.95 41.94
C MET A 1 34.93 30.85 40.87
N LYS A 2 35.40 32.10 40.75
CA LYS A 2 36.49 32.55 39.85
C LYS A 2 36.19 32.27 38.36
N THR A 3 35.76 33.35 37.68
CA THR A 3 36.17 33.82 36.31
C THR A 3 36.00 32.83 35.15
N LEU A 4 35.43 33.14 33.98
CA LEU A 4 35.64 34.26 33.05
C LEU A 4 34.64 34.04 31.87
N LEU A 5 33.67 34.92 31.58
CA LEU A 5 33.67 35.91 30.47
C LEU A 5 34.34 35.46 29.15
N LEU A 6 33.60 35.39 28.04
CA LEU A 6 33.68 36.42 26.98
C LEU A 6 32.56 36.28 25.93
N VAL A 7 31.73 37.32 25.86
CA VAL A 7 31.04 37.78 24.65
C VAL A 7 31.79 39.03 24.20
N ILE A 8 31.77 39.28 22.88
CA ILE A 8 32.00 40.53 22.15
C ILE A 8 33.34 40.61 21.41
N GLY A 9 33.25 40.88 20.10
CA GLY A 9 34.16 41.84 19.46
C GLY A 9 34.49 41.60 18.00
N LEU A 10 33.64 42.10 17.09
CA LEU A 10 34.11 42.62 15.80
C LEU A 10 35.23 43.63 16.06
N LEU A 11 36.40 43.43 15.47
CA LEU A 11 37.38 44.48 15.25
C LEU A 11 37.81 44.47 13.79
N ILE A 12 37.26 45.46 13.10
CA ILE A 12 37.80 46.12 11.92
C ILE A 12 39.28 46.40 12.16
N LEU A 13 40.15 45.94 11.26
CA LEU A 13 41.48 46.51 11.07
C LEU A 13 41.58 47.02 9.64
N SER A 14 41.16 48.27 9.52
CA SER A 14 41.63 49.24 8.54
C SER A 14 43.16 49.36 8.63
N GLY A 15 43.85 48.89 7.59
CA GLY A 15 45.19 49.35 7.26
C GLY A 15 45.11 50.55 6.34
N CYS A 16 45.08 51.76 6.91
CA CYS A 16 45.37 52.98 6.18
C CYS A 16 46.87 53.03 5.89
N SER A 17 47.24 53.02 4.62
CA SER A 17 48.46 53.68 4.14
C SER A 17 48.06 54.82 3.20
N SER A 18 48.39 56.04 3.64
CA SER A 18 48.63 57.29 2.89
C SER A 18 48.65 57.19 1.35
N ASN A 19 47.87 58.02 0.65
CA ASN A 19 48.27 59.41 0.30
C ASN A 19 47.13 60.13 -0.45
N GLU A 20 47.30 61.45 -0.50
CA GLU A 20 46.44 62.55 -0.96
C GLU A 20 45.88 62.51 -2.39
N ASP A 21 44.97 63.48 -2.63
CA ASP A 21 44.39 63.98 -3.89
C ASP A 21 43.22 63.16 -4.48
N ALA A 22 42.12 63.70 -5.00
CA ALA A 22 41.57 65.04 -5.21
C ALA A 22 40.17 64.83 -5.84
N ILE A 23 39.13 65.50 -5.34
CA ILE A 23 38.32 66.49 -6.09
C ILE A 23 37.18 65.93 -6.95
N GLN A 24 36.03 66.58 -6.78
CA GLN A 24 34.74 66.40 -7.44
C GLN A 24 34.74 66.74 -8.94
N ASN A 25 33.78 66.13 -9.64
CA ASN A 25 33.13 66.54 -10.89
C ASN A 25 33.89 66.42 -12.22
N GLU A 26 33.43 65.50 -13.07
CA GLU A 26 33.13 65.80 -14.47
C GLU A 26 32.02 64.88 -15.02
N GLU A 27 30.92 65.49 -15.51
CA GLU A 27 29.91 64.85 -16.34
C GLU A 27 30.46 64.58 -17.74
N LYS A 28 30.35 63.34 -18.25
CA LYS A 28 29.55 63.03 -19.46
C LYS A 28 29.67 61.56 -19.92
N LYS A 29 28.48 61.06 -20.30
CA LYS A 29 28.15 59.97 -21.23
C LYS A 29 28.20 58.51 -20.71
N LYS A 30 26.98 58.02 -20.46
CA LYS A 30 26.39 56.77 -20.94
C LYS A 30 27.40 55.71 -21.43
N GLU A 31 27.51 54.63 -20.67
CA GLU A 31 27.25 53.30 -21.20
C GLU A 31 26.73 52.42 -20.06
N THR A 32 25.54 51.87 -20.28
CA THR A 32 24.93 50.81 -19.49
C THR A 32 25.93 49.68 -19.31
N ALA A 33 26.33 49.41 -18.07
CA ALA A 33 26.91 48.11 -17.72
C ALA A 33 25.78 47.09 -17.84
N ALA A 34 25.67 46.50 -19.02
CA ALA A 34 24.89 45.31 -19.25
C ALA A 34 25.35 44.27 -18.24
N GLU A 35 24.41 43.78 -17.44
CA GLU A 35 24.46 42.42 -16.93
C GLU A 35 24.65 41.55 -18.18
N THR A 36 25.85 41.00 -18.40
CA THR A 36 26.07 39.96 -19.40
C THR A 36 25.29 38.74 -18.91
N ALA A 37 23.99 38.73 -19.21
CA ALA A 37 23.28 37.51 -19.45
C ALA A 37 24.00 36.86 -20.63
N GLU A 38 24.86 35.89 -20.36
CA GLU A 38 25.32 34.96 -21.39
C GLU A 38 24.04 34.48 -22.09
N MET A 39 23.88 34.85 -23.37
CA MET A 39 22.90 34.20 -24.24
C MET A 39 23.31 32.74 -24.29
N LYS A 40 22.70 31.90 -23.45
CA LYS A 40 22.68 30.46 -23.71
C LYS A 40 22.06 30.31 -25.10
N ALA A 41 22.76 29.61 -26.00
CA ALA A 41 22.22 29.30 -27.30
C ALA A 41 20.85 28.65 -27.14
N GLU A 42 19.91 29.00 -28.02
CA GLU A 42 18.56 28.46 -27.99
C GLU A 42 18.62 26.98 -28.35
N ARG A 43 18.06 26.12 -27.48
CA ARG A 43 17.96 24.67 -27.70
C ARG A 43 17.13 24.39 -28.95
N SER A 44 17.50 23.37 -29.71
CA SER A 44 16.75 22.96 -30.89
C SER A 44 15.45 22.25 -30.50
N ASP A 45 14.45 22.27 -31.39
CA ASP A 45 13.21 21.51 -31.20
C ASP A 45 13.23 20.20 -32.01
N GLU A 46 14.43 19.69 -32.31
CA GLU A 46 14.62 18.50 -33.15
C GLU A 46 14.01 17.26 -32.48
N THR A 47 13.24 16.49 -33.26
CA THR A 47 12.58 15.29 -32.74
C THR A 47 13.50 14.06 -32.78
N LEU A 48 13.16 13.02 -32.02
CA LEU A 48 13.89 11.75 -32.05
C LEU A 48 13.96 11.18 -33.47
N GLU A 49 12.87 11.26 -34.24
CA GLU A 49 12.81 10.79 -35.61
C GLU A 49 13.79 11.53 -36.53
N GLU A 50 13.86 12.87 -36.41
CA GLU A 50 14.77 13.70 -37.20
C GLU A 50 16.23 13.36 -36.91
N LEU A 51 16.58 13.14 -35.64
CA LEU A 51 17.93 12.76 -35.23
C LEU A 51 18.31 11.34 -35.68
N LEU A 52 17.37 10.40 -35.66
CA LEU A 52 17.58 9.02 -36.14
C LEU A 52 17.71 8.92 -37.67
N GLU A 53 17.22 9.91 -38.42
CA GLU A 53 17.49 10.01 -39.86
C GLU A 53 18.91 10.49 -40.17
N GLU A 54 19.50 11.30 -39.28
CA GLU A 54 20.87 11.81 -39.40
C GLU A 54 21.93 10.79 -38.92
N VAL A 55 21.61 10.05 -37.85
CA VAL A 55 22.55 9.15 -37.17
C VAL A 55 22.06 7.72 -37.24
N ASP A 56 22.92 6.80 -37.69
CA ASP A 56 22.62 5.35 -37.73
C ASP A 56 22.63 4.70 -36.32
N PHE A 57 22.06 5.37 -35.33
CA PHE A 57 22.04 4.94 -33.93
C PHE A 57 21.09 3.76 -33.71
N GLY A 58 19.86 3.86 -34.24
CA GLY A 58 18.84 2.82 -34.06
C GLY A 58 19.27 1.47 -34.63
N THR A 59 19.92 1.46 -35.81
CA THR A 59 20.45 0.23 -36.42
C THR A 59 21.57 -0.37 -35.58
N GLN A 60 22.53 0.45 -35.14
CA GLN A 60 23.66 0.00 -34.32
C GLN A 60 23.18 -0.59 -32.98
N LEU A 61 22.27 0.10 -32.28
CA LEU A 61 21.71 -0.40 -31.03
C LEU A 61 20.93 -1.71 -31.22
N THR A 62 20.10 -1.79 -32.27
CA THR A 62 19.36 -3.03 -32.59
C THR A 62 20.30 -4.21 -32.86
N GLN A 63 21.42 -3.97 -33.54
CA GLN A 63 22.44 -5.00 -33.79
C GLN A 63 23.10 -5.48 -32.50
N SER A 64 23.50 -4.55 -31.61
CA SER A 64 24.08 -4.90 -30.31
C SER A 64 23.11 -5.64 -29.39
N CYS A 65 21.81 -5.39 -29.53
CA CYS A 65 20.77 -5.94 -28.64
C CYS A 65 20.26 -7.35 -29.02
N GLY A 66 20.72 -7.95 -30.13
CA GLY A 66 20.54 -9.38 -30.38
C GLY A 66 19.10 -9.91 -30.40
N GLY A 67 18.10 -9.07 -30.66
CA GLY A 67 16.68 -9.43 -30.68
C GLY A 67 15.88 -9.04 -29.42
N LEU A 68 16.51 -8.38 -28.45
CA LEU A 68 15.82 -7.67 -27.38
C LEU A 68 15.01 -6.48 -27.94
N ALA A 69 13.97 -6.07 -27.22
CA ALA A 69 13.24 -4.85 -27.54
C ALA A 69 14.14 -3.63 -27.27
N VAL A 70 13.98 -2.58 -28.07
CA VAL A 70 14.79 -1.35 -27.96
C VAL A 70 13.86 -0.19 -27.66
N GLU A 71 14.21 0.61 -26.65
CA GLU A 71 13.59 1.89 -26.34
C GLU A 71 14.60 3.01 -26.56
N MET A 72 14.14 4.15 -27.10
CA MET A 72 14.96 5.33 -27.35
C MET A 72 14.24 6.61 -26.94
N THR A 73 15.00 7.61 -26.49
CA THR A 73 14.51 8.95 -26.12
C THR A 73 15.60 9.99 -26.40
N THR A 74 15.30 11.26 -26.16
CA THR A 74 16.25 12.37 -26.30
C THR A 74 16.48 13.07 -24.96
N ALA A 75 17.68 13.65 -24.78
CA ALA A 75 18.02 14.45 -23.61
C ALA A 75 19.17 15.44 -23.87
N TYR A 76 19.16 16.57 -23.16
CA TYR A 76 20.24 17.55 -23.18
C TYR A 76 21.31 17.25 -22.12
N LEU A 77 22.26 16.36 -22.40
CA LEU A 77 23.19 15.81 -21.40
C LEU A 77 24.20 16.83 -20.87
N HIS A 78 24.46 17.91 -21.60
CA HIS A 78 25.28 19.04 -21.16
C HIS A 78 24.48 20.34 -21.08
N ALA A 79 24.95 21.28 -20.25
CA ALA A 79 24.24 22.51 -19.92
C ALA A 79 24.14 23.49 -21.10
N ASP A 80 25.08 23.38 -22.05
CA ASP A 80 25.30 24.21 -23.22
C ASP A 80 24.96 23.48 -24.54
N ASP A 81 24.44 22.26 -24.47
CA ASP A 81 23.94 21.54 -25.64
C ASP A 81 22.87 22.37 -26.37
N VAL A 82 23.08 22.57 -27.67
CA VAL A 82 22.08 23.17 -28.57
C VAL A 82 21.19 22.07 -29.12
N ARG A 83 21.77 20.93 -29.51
CA ARG A 83 21.03 19.77 -30.00
C ARG A 83 20.91 18.70 -28.91
N PRO A 84 19.78 17.98 -28.80
CA PRO A 84 19.67 16.91 -27.83
C PRO A 84 20.45 15.66 -28.28
N SER A 85 20.96 14.92 -27.30
CA SER A 85 21.54 13.59 -27.50
C SER A 85 20.45 12.53 -27.65
N ILE A 86 20.73 11.45 -28.37
CA ILE A 86 19.86 10.27 -28.42
C ILE A 86 20.33 9.28 -27.35
N ILE A 87 19.42 8.81 -26.52
CA ILE A 87 19.68 7.77 -25.52
C ILE A 87 18.84 6.55 -25.87
N GLY A 88 19.42 5.36 -25.74
CA GLY A 88 18.69 4.12 -25.95
C GLY A 88 19.16 2.99 -25.07
N PHE A 89 18.29 2.04 -24.84
CA PHE A 89 18.63 0.78 -24.17
C PHE A 89 17.81 -0.36 -24.77
N CYS A 90 18.20 -1.58 -24.46
CA CYS A 90 17.37 -2.74 -24.75
C CYS A 90 17.01 -3.57 -23.54
N HIS A 91 15.88 -4.25 -23.64
CA HIS A 91 15.24 -4.99 -22.56
C HIS A 91 14.44 -6.14 -23.14
N HIS A 92 14.12 -7.14 -22.33
CA HIS A 92 13.42 -8.34 -22.79
C HIS A 92 11.90 -8.16 -22.94
N ALA A 93 11.36 -6.96 -22.67
CA ALA A 93 9.93 -6.62 -22.79
C ALA A 93 8.97 -7.64 -22.13
N GLY A 94 9.36 -8.20 -20.98
CA GLY A 94 8.57 -9.20 -20.24
C GLY A 94 8.64 -10.62 -20.81
N ASN A 95 9.48 -10.89 -21.80
CA ASN A 95 9.72 -12.24 -22.31
C ASN A 95 10.76 -12.97 -21.47
N ALA A 96 10.30 -13.85 -20.57
CA ALA A 96 11.16 -14.63 -19.69
C ALA A 96 12.20 -15.51 -20.42
N ASN A 97 11.96 -15.88 -21.69
CA ASN A 97 12.94 -16.66 -22.46
C ASN A 97 14.19 -15.86 -22.85
N LEU A 98 14.14 -14.54 -22.70
CA LEU A 98 15.25 -13.64 -22.99
C LEU A 98 15.90 -13.11 -21.70
N GLU A 99 15.43 -13.53 -20.52
CA GLU A 99 16.08 -13.23 -19.25
C GLU A 99 17.49 -13.80 -19.22
N GLY A 100 18.46 -13.01 -18.77
CA GLY A 100 19.89 -13.36 -18.77
C GLY A 100 20.62 -13.11 -20.09
N ASN A 101 19.94 -12.69 -21.16
CA ASN A 101 20.62 -12.11 -22.31
C ASN A 101 21.22 -10.75 -21.95
N THR A 102 22.37 -10.42 -22.53
CA THR A 102 23.04 -9.15 -22.25
C THR A 102 22.27 -8.00 -22.88
N ALA A 103 21.87 -7.02 -22.06
CA ALA A 103 21.32 -5.78 -22.54
C ALA A 103 22.44 -4.78 -22.88
N ALA A 104 22.10 -3.82 -23.71
CA ALA A 104 22.98 -2.70 -24.04
C ALA A 104 22.31 -1.39 -23.63
N VAL A 105 23.13 -0.46 -23.17
CA VAL A 105 22.76 0.94 -23.00
C VAL A 105 23.67 1.77 -23.88
N ALA A 106 23.11 2.73 -24.60
CA ALA A 106 23.84 3.51 -25.59
C ALA A 106 23.42 4.98 -25.59
N ALA A 107 24.33 5.82 -26.05
CA ALA A 107 24.10 7.23 -26.30
C ALA A 107 24.75 7.66 -27.61
N ALA A 108 24.04 8.45 -28.41
CA ALA A 108 24.61 9.30 -29.44
C ALA A 108 24.67 10.73 -28.91
N ILE A 109 25.87 11.24 -28.68
CA ILE A 109 26.14 12.53 -28.07
C ILE A 109 26.68 13.47 -29.14
N TYR A 110 26.03 14.62 -29.34
CA TYR A 110 26.46 15.59 -30.34
C TYR A 110 27.56 16.49 -29.79
N ASN A 111 28.71 16.52 -30.46
CA ASN A 111 29.79 17.43 -30.09
C ASN A 111 29.67 18.74 -30.90
N GLU A 112 29.17 19.77 -30.25
CA GLU A 112 28.97 21.11 -30.84
C GLU A 112 30.27 21.74 -31.38
N SER A 113 31.43 21.39 -30.82
CA SER A 113 32.72 21.99 -31.20
C SER A 113 33.22 21.54 -32.57
N ASP A 114 33.05 20.26 -32.90
CA ASP A 114 33.50 19.67 -34.17
C ASP A 114 32.36 19.25 -35.10
N LYS A 115 31.11 19.40 -34.65
CA LYS A 115 29.88 19.10 -35.38
C LYS A 115 29.75 17.62 -35.74
N THR A 116 30.15 16.73 -34.85
CA THR A 116 30.09 15.28 -35.06
C THR A 116 29.30 14.58 -33.97
N TRP A 117 28.76 13.41 -34.30
CA TRP A 117 28.13 12.52 -33.33
C TRP A 117 29.16 11.53 -32.78
N HIS A 118 29.21 11.44 -31.46
CA HIS A 118 29.92 10.38 -30.75
C HIS A 118 28.92 9.33 -30.29
N ILE A 119 29.07 8.10 -30.75
CA ILE A 119 28.22 6.98 -30.35
C ILE A 119 29.00 6.13 -29.36
N ASP A 120 28.45 5.96 -28.17
CA ASP A 120 28.95 5.08 -27.12
C ASP A 120 27.92 3.99 -26.84
N ILE A 121 28.32 2.73 -26.93
CA ILE A 121 27.48 1.55 -26.71
C ILE A 121 28.14 0.68 -25.66
N ASN A 122 27.47 0.52 -24.52
CA ASN A 122 27.90 -0.37 -23.46
C ASN A 122 27.10 -1.68 -23.52
N GLU A 123 27.73 -2.71 -24.08
CA GLU A 123 27.13 -4.05 -24.34
C GLU A 123 27.19 -5.01 -23.14
N HIS A 124 27.42 -4.52 -21.92
CA HIS A 124 27.62 -5.37 -20.73
C HIS A 124 26.73 -4.96 -19.55
N GLU A 125 25.66 -4.22 -19.83
CA GLU A 125 24.72 -3.81 -18.80
C GLU A 125 23.68 -4.91 -18.53
N PHE A 126 23.51 -5.23 -17.25
CA PHE A 126 22.50 -6.16 -16.80
C PHE A 126 21.19 -5.40 -16.53
N LEU A 127 20.17 -5.64 -17.35
CA LEU A 127 18.82 -5.10 -17.21
C LEU A 127 17.86 -6.29 -17.05
N THR A 128 17.46 -6.59 -15.81
CA THR A 128 16.98 -7.94 -15.47
C THR A 128 15.50 -8.20 -15.73
N HIS A 129 14.59 -7.24 -15.51
CA HIS A 129 13.16 -7.39 -15.83
C HIS A 129 12.68 -6.22 -16.72
N PRO A 130 11.38 -6.07 -17.10
CA PRO A 130 11.03 -5.10 -18.14
C PRO A 130 11.39 -3.69 -17.65
N ALA A 131 12.42 -3.12 -18.27
CA ALA A 131 12.83 -1.74 -18.02
C ALA A 131 12.04 -0.79 -18.92
N ARG A 132 11.87 0.45 -18.46
CA ARG A 132 11.25 1.55 -19.22
C ARG A 132 11.86 2.89 -18.82
N PHE A 133 11.74 3.89 -19.68
CA PHE A 133 12.08 5.26 -19.28
C PHE A 133 11.15 5.77 -18.18
N ALA A 134 11.73 6.23 -17.07
CA ALA A 134 11.02 6.91 -15.98
C ALA A 134 10.96 8.44 -16.19
N GLY A 135 11.80 8.98 -17.07
CA GLY A 135 11.83 10.39 -17.47
C GLY A 135 13.24 11.00 -17.42
N ASN A 136 13.30 12.31 -17.59
CA ASN A 136 14.55 13.08 -17.58
C ASN A 136 14.64 13.92 -16.31
N LEU A 137 15.72 13.77 -15.55
CA LEU A 137 16.11 14.67 -14.47
C LEU A 137 16.59 15.99 -15.03
N GLN A 138 16.03 17.08 -14.53
CA GLN A 138 16.40 18.45 -14.90
C GLN A 138 17.34 19.03 -13.84
N LEU A 139 18.62 19.22 -14.17
CA LEU A 139 19.60 19.79 -13.25
C LEU A 139 19.57 21.32 -13.30
N LYS A 140 20.05 21.96 -12.22
CA LYS A 140 20.03 23.44 -12.09
C LYS A 140 20.88 24.17 -13.12
N ASP A 141 21.91 23.54 -13.67
CA ASP A 141 22.73 24.14 -14.73
C ASP A 141 22.07 24.05 -16.11
N GLY A 142 20.94 23.30 -16.22
CA GLY A 142 20.19 23.06 -17.44
C GLY A 142 20.46 21.69 -18.06
N SER A 143 21.52 20.98 -17.65
CA SER A 143 21.77 19.63 -18.14
C SER A 143 20.71 18.63 -17.65
N GLU A 144 20.55 17.56 -18.41
CA GLU A 144 19.61 16.49 -18.15
C GLU A 144 20.31 15.18 -17.87
N ARG A 145 19.63 14.29 -17.13
CA ARG A 145 20.02 12.89 -17.00
C ARG A 145 18.81 12.01 -17.29
N VAL A 146 19.00 10.94 -18.04
CA VAL A 146 17.90 10.02 -18.36
C VAL A 146 17.81 8.95 -17.28
N VAL A 147 16.59 8.68 -16.80
CA VAL A 147 16.34 7.67 -15.77
C VAL A 147 15.60 6.50 -16.39
N ILE A 148 16.15 5.31 -16.20
CA ILE A 148 15.56 4.03 -16.60
C ILE A 148 15.17 3.28 -15.34
N GLU A 149 13.89 2.94 -15.23
CA GLU A 149 13.37 2.10 -14.14
C GLU A 149 13.88 0.67 -14.31
N LEU A 150 14.37 0.07 -13.22
CA LEU A 150 14.73 -1.34 -13.14
C LEU A 150 13.74 -2.07 -12.24
N TYR A 151 13.17 -3.14 -12.78
CA TYR A 151 12.58 -4.23 -12.00
C TYR A 151 13.66 -5.33 -11.90
N GLU A 152 14.08 -5.70 -10.71
CA GLU A 152 14.98 -6.85 -10.51
C GLU A 152 14.22 -8.13 -10.14
N ASP A 153 14.82 -9.28 -10.43
CA ASP A 153 14.26 -10.59 -10.12
C ASP A 153 14.09 -10.69 -8.60
N PRO A 154 12.95 -11.19 -8.09
CA PRO A 154 12.85 -11.65 -6.71
C PRO A 154 14.08 -12.48 -6.25
N ALA A 155 14.68 -13.28 -7.13
CA ALA A 155 15.83 -14.11 -6.80
C ALA A 155 17.17 -13.36 -6.63
N ALA A 156 17.30 -12.12 -7.12
CA ALA A 156 18.56 -11.39 -7.14
C ALA A 156 18.68 -10.35 -6.01
N PHE A 157 17.61 -9.61 -5.70
CA PHE A 157 17.56 -8.66 -4.57
C PHE A 157 16.13 -8.11 -4.32
N GLY A 158 15.12 -8.47 -5.12
CA GLY A 158 13.69 -8.20 -4.89
C GLY A 158 13.27 -6.73 -4.77
N GLY A 159 14.15 -5.78 -5.12
CA GLY A 159 13.93 -4.34 -4.91
C GLY A 159 13.80 -3.54 -6.20
N THR A 160 13.04 -2.45 -6.16
CA THR A 160 12.97 -1.48 -7.25
C THR A 160 14.28 -0.69 -7.35
N GLY A 161 14.78 -0.42 -8.55
CA GLY A 161 15.97 0.41 -8.75
C GLY A 161 15.86 1.31 -9.96
N ALA A 162 16.91 2.08 -10.22
CA ALA A 162 17.02 2.86 -11.44
C ALA A 162 18.47 2.95 -11.94
N ILE A 163 18.61 3.08 -13.25
CA ILE A 163 19.83 3.52 -13.89
C ILE A 163 19.69 4.98 -14.27
N ILE A 164 20.71 5.76 -13.95
CA ILE A 164 20.84 7.16 -14.36
C ILE A 164 21.93 7.26 -15.42
N LEU A 165 21.55 7.77 -16.58
CA LEU A 165 22.42 8.00 -17.71
C LEU A 165 22.76 9.48 -17.81
N SER A 166 24.05 9.77 -17.88
CA SER A 166 24.59 11.13 -18.03
C SER A 166 25.78 11.10 -18.98
N SER A 167 26.34 12.27 -19.29
CA SER A 167 27.58 12.35 -20.07
C SER A 167 28.70 13.06 -19.30
N LYS A 168 29.93 12.57 -19.50
CA LYS A 168 31.14 13.23 -19.07
C LYS A 168 32.20 13.08 -20.15
N ASP A 169 32.84 14.20 -20.52
CA ASP A 169 33.87 14.23 -21.57
C ASP A 169 33.38 13.60 -22.90
N ASN A 170 32.10 13.82 -23.25
CA ASN A 170 31.37 13.23 -24.39
C ASN A 170 31.24 11.69 -24.36
N GLY A 171 31.55 11.03 -23.24
CA GLY A 171 31.31 9.60 -23.03
C GLY A 171 30.05 9.35 -22.19
N LEU A 172 29.45 8.17 -22.32
CA LEU A 172 28.31 7.75 -21.51
C LEU A 172 28.77 7.40 -20.09
N VAL A 173 28.07 7.93 -19.09
CA VAL A 173 28.25 7.59 -17.68
C VAL A 173 26.99 6.96 -17.15
N ILE A 174 27.14 5.76 -16.57
CA ILE A 174 26.06 4.94 -16.04
C ILE A 174 26.18 4.89 -14.51
N GLU A 175 25.17 5.37 -13.82
CA GLU A 175 25.02 5.29 -12.36
C GLU A 175 23.84 4.36 -12.03
N ARG A 176 23.99 3.55 -10.97
CA ARG A 176 22.92 2.68 -10.46
C ARG A 176 22.51 3.15 -9.08
N ILE A 177 21.21 3.28 -8.87
CA ILE A 177 20.60 3.42 -7.56
C ILE A 177 19.68 2.24 -7.32
N ASN A 178 19.75 1.70 -6.11
CA ASN A 178 18.84 0.68 -5.65
C ASN A 178 18.02 1.29 -4.53
N SER A 179 16.70 1.03 -4.56
CA SER A 179 15.85 1.27 -3.41
C SER A 179 16.40 0.53 -2.20
N SER A 180 16.28 1.15 -1.04
CA SER A 180 16.63 0.51 0.23
C SER A 180 15.42 0.16 1.07
N VAL A 181 14.23 0.68 0.75
CA VAL A 181 13.02 0.55 1.56
C VAL A 181 11.72 0.32 0.76
N THR A 182 11.78 0.27 -0.58
CA THR A 182 10.63 -0.01 -1.48
C THR A 182 10.90 -1.21 -2.39
N GLN A 183 10.21 -2.33 -2.16
CA GLN A 183 10.45 -3.56 -2.93
C GLN A 183 9.79 -3.56 -4.31
N ASN A 184 8.53 -3.10 -4.37
CA ASN A 184 7.71 -3.10 -5.58
C ASN A 184 7.30 -1.67 -6.00
N GLY A 185 8.14 -0.69 -5.66
CA GLY A 185 7.89 0.70 -5.97
C GLY A 185 7.94 1.00 -7.47
N LYS A 186 7.32 2.11 -7.87
CA LYS A 186 7.46 2.68 -9.22
C LYS A 186 8.44 3.83 -9.20
N VAL A 187 9.28 3.89 -10.22
CA VAL A 187 10.21 5.01 -10.42
C VAL A 187 9.58 6.12 -11.24
N SER A 188 9.75 7.35 -10.80
CA SER A 188 9.38 8.56 -11.55
C SER A 188 10.38 9.69 -11.34
N THR A 189 10.26 10.76 -12.12
CA THR A 189 11.13 11.94 -12.02
C THR A 189 10.30 13.20 -11.76
N ASP A 190 10.79 14.08 -10.89
CA ASP A 190 10.21 15.41 -10.60
C ASP A 190 11.33 16.46 -10.53
N GLY A 191 11.51 17.20 -11.62
CA GLY A 191 12.60 18.16 -11.75
C GLY A 191 13.96 17.49 -11.54
N ASN A 192 14.68 17.86 -10.49
CA ASN A 192 15.99 17.29 -10.15
C ASN A 192 15.92 16.07 -9.20
N LYS A 193 14.74 15.45 -9.05
CA LYS A 193 14.50 14.34 -8.12
C LYS A 193 14.11 13.07 -8.86
N ILE A 194 14.63 11.93 -8.38
CA ILE A 194 14.06 10.61 -8.65
C ILE A 194 13.20 10.24 -7.46
N LEU A 195 11.97 9.80 -7.71
CA LEU A 195 11.06 9.28 -6.71
C LEU A 195 10.90 7.78 -6.96
N ILE A 196 11.08 6.97 -5.92
CA ILE A 196 10.71 5.55 -5.92
C ILE A 196 9.60 5.39 -4.89
N GLU A 197 8.41 5.02 -5.37
CA GLU A 197 7.18 5.05 -4.56
C GLU A 197 6.48 3.69 -4.62
N ASP A 198 6.33 3.04 -3.47
CA ASP A 198 5.41 1.92 -3.30
C ASP A 198 4.17 2.36 -2.53
N ASP A 199 3.37 1.42 -2.06
CA ASP A 199 2.12 1.69 -1.38
C ASP A 199 2.26 2.44 -0.04
N HIS A 200 3.40 2.32 0.65
CA HIS A 200 3.60 2.87 1.99
C HIS A 200 4.70 3.92 2.07
N VAL A 201 5.70 3.87 1.20
CA VAL A 201 6.95 4.65 1.33
C VAL A 201 7.27 5.38 0.03
N ILE A 202 7.81 6.58 0.16
CA ILE A 202 8.42 7.35 -0.92
C ILE A 202 9.90 7.55 -0.59
N GLU A 203 10.77 7.00 -1.44
CA GLU A 203 12.18 7.35 -1.49
C GLU A 203 12.42 8.48 -2.49
N THR A 204 13.22 9.46 -2.11
CA THR A 204 13.55 10.61 -2.94
C THR A 204 15.06 10.78 -3.04
N PHE A 205 15.59 10.72 -4.26
CA PHE A 205 16.98 11.02 -4.58
C PHE A 205 17.04 12.38 -5.27
N THR A 206 17.53 13.39 -4.56
CA THR A 206 17.66 14.76 -5.06
C THR A 206 19.06 14.99 -5.61
N TYR A 207 19.18 15.23 -6.92
CA TYR A 207 20.43 15.48 -7.61
C TYR A 207 20.81 16.95 -7.58
N GLY A 208 21.94 17.26 -6.95
CA GLY A 208 22.67 18.52 -7.07
C GLY A 208 23.81 18.41 -8.09
N LYS A 209 24.58 19.49 -8.25
CA LYS A 209 25.69 19.54 -9.22
C LYS A 209 26.73 18.44 -8.99
N ASN A 210 27.10 18.20 -7.73
CA ASN A 210 28.15 17.25 -7.33
C ASN A 210 27.75 16.38 -6.12
N SER A 211 26.45 16.31 -5.82
CA SER A 211 25.96 15.64 -4.61
C SER A 211 24.57 15.07 -4.85
N VAL A 212 24.29 13.93 -4.25
CA VAL A 212 22.94 13.37 -4.18
C VAL A 212 22.51 13.37 -2.73
N THR A 213 21.30 13.85 -2.46
CA THR A 213 20.67 13.73 -1.13
C THR A 213 19.57 12.69 -1.23
N HIS A 214 19.55 11.75 -0.30
CA HIS A 214 18.55 10.69 -0.24
C HIS A 214 17.70 10.88 1.03
N THR A 215 16.39 10.85 0.85
CA THR A 215 15.40 10.96 1.93
C THR A 215 14.31 9.93 1.72
N GLU A 216 13.78 9.42 2.83
CA GLU A 216 12.74 8.39 2.83
C GLU A 216 11.59 8.89 3.71
N THR A 217 10.35 8.74 3.25
CA THR A 217 9.16 9.20 3.98
C THR A 217 8.08 8.14 3.93
N VAL A 218 7.48 7.80 5.07
CA VAL A 218 6.25 7.01 5.11
C VAL A 218 5.09 7.90 4.69
N LYS A 219 4.26 7.43 3.77
CA LYS A 219 3.07 8.15 3.33
C LYS A 219 2.11 8.29 4.49
N GLU A 220 1.54 9.48 4.63
CA GLU A 220 0.38 9.65 5.52
C GLU A 220 -0.81 8.93 4.89
N THR A 221 -1.16 7.77 5.44
CA THR A 221 -2.42 7.09 5.14
C THR A 221 -3.48 7.61 6.12
N ASP A 222 -4.51 8.26 5.60
CA ASP A 222 -5.74 8.55 6.37
C ASP A 222 -6.52 7.24 6.51
N THR A 223 -6.00 6.34 7.36
CA THR A 223 -6.61 5.02 7.54
C THR A 223 -7.90 5.20 8.34
N LYS A 224 -9.03 4.81 7.74
CA LYS A 224 -10.29 4.64 8.48
C LYS A 224 -10.34 3.28 9.19
N ALA A 225 -9.18 2.76 9.56
CA ALA A 225 -9.04 1.43 10.12
C ALA A 225 -9.43 1.42 11.60
N ASP A 226 -10.21 0.42 12.01
CA ASP A 226 -10.55 0.18 13.42
C ASP A 226 -9.32 -0.36 14.18
N ARG A 227 -8.45 -1.09 13.49
CA ARG A 227 -7.15 -1.54 14.01
C ARG A 227 -6.03 -1.22 13.03
N VAL A 228 -5.01 -0.54 13.54
CA VAL A 228 -3.75 -0.31 12.82
C VAL A 228 -2.68 -1.17 13.45
N ILE A 229 -2.06 -2.02 12.64
CA ILE A 229 -0.93 -2.86 13.00
C ILE A 229 0.33 -2.18 12.50
N THR A 230 1.05 -1.55 13.42
CA THR A 230 2.29 -0.86 13.08
C THR A 230 3.48 -1.80 13.24
N TYR A 231 4.30 -1.97 12.19
CA TYR A 231 5.46 -2.86 12.19
C TYR A 231 6.79 -2.12 12.00
N ASN A 232 7.87 -2.66 12.58
CA ASN A 232 9.19 -2.03 12.61
C ASN A 232 10.34 -3.04 12.86
N LYS A 233 11.60 -2.61 12.68
CA LYS A 233 12.85 -3.33 12.98
C LYS A 233 13.79 -2.47 13.83
N HIS A 234 14.35 -3.08 14.87
CA HIS A 234 15.41 -2.46 15.67
C HIS A 234 16.79 -2.83 15.12
N ASN A 235 17.54 -1.86 14.56
CA ASN A 235 18.94 -2.03 14.11
C ASN A 235 19.18 -3.31 13.27
N ASN A 236 18.37 -3.52 12.22
CA ASN A 236 18.37 -4.72 11.37
C ASN A 236 18.08 -6.05 12.09
N GLY A 237 17.48 -5.99 13.29
CA GLY A 237 16.94 -7.14 14.01
C GLY A 237 15.63 -7.65 13.40
N PRO A 238 14.99 -8.64 14.05
CA PRO A 238 13.75 -9.21 13.56
C PRO A 238 12.64 -8.17 13.49
N LEU A 239 11.67 -8.42 12.60
CA LEU A 239 10.43 -7.67 12.54
C LEU A 239 9.68 -7.80 13.86
N PHE A 240 9.11 -6.70 14.33
CA PHE A 240 8.14 -6.68 15.41
C PHE A 240 6.97 -5.79 15.01
N ALA A 241 5.81 -6.04 15.60
CA ALA A 241 4.62 -5.28 15.31
C ALA A 241 3.80 -4.99 16.58
N THR A 242 2.90 -4.00 16.46
CA THR A 242 1.99 -3.57 17.52
C THR A 242 0.56 -3.71 17.02
N PRO A 243 -0.35 -4.39 17.75
CA PRO A 243 -0.17 -5.05 19.05
C PRO A 243 0.87 -6.19 18.99
N GLU A 244 1.36 -6.64 20.15
CA GLU A 244 2.51 -7.59 20.23
C GLU A 244 2.31 -8.85 19.38
N ASN A 245 3.41 -9.40 18.87
CA ASN A 245 3.44 -10.60 18.03
C ASN A 245 2.69 -11.78 18.67
N GLY A 246 1.90 -12.52 17.89
CA GLY A 246 1.17 -13.69 18.40
C GLY A 246 -0.08 -13.35 19.20
N SER A 247 -0.50 -12.08 19.23
CA SER A 247 -1.72 -11.68 19.93
C SER A 247 -2.98 -11.98 19.14
N VAL A 248 -4.07 -12.18 19.87
CA VAL A 248 -5.42 -12.13 19.32
C VAL A 248 -5.77 -10.66 19.11
N LEU A 249 -6.16 -10.31 17.88
CA LEU A 249 -6.65 -8.98 17.54
C LEU A 249 -8.08 -8.85 18.05
N ASP A 250 -8.33 -7.90 18.94
CA ASP A 250 -9.68 -7.58 19.41
C ASP A 250 -10.44 -6.82 18.30
N VAL A 251 -10.99 -7.58 17.35
CA VAL A 251 -11.74 -7.13 16.18
C VAL A 251 -13.03 -7.93 16.01
N LYS A 252 -14.01 -7.34 15.34
CA LYS A 252 -15.28 -7.96 14.99
C LYS A 252 -15.55 -7.88 13.48
N PRO A 253 -16.51 -8.66 12.96
CA PRO A 253 -16.93 -8.55 11.58
C PRO A 253 -17.34 -7.12 11.22
N GLY A 254 -16.86 -6.63 10.08
CA GLY A 254 -17.03 -5.26 9.61
C GLY A 254 -15.89 -4.31 10.00
N ASP A 255 -15.06 -4.68 10.97
CA ASP A 255 -13.89 -3.89 11.34
C ASP A 255 -12.84 -3.92 10.22
N ILE A 256 -12.06 -2.85 10.11
CA ILE A 256 -10.99 -2.69 9.14
C ILE A 256 -9.63 -2.80 9.84
N ILE A 257 -8.76 -3.70 9.37
CA ILE A 257 -7.39 -3.88 9.85
C ILE A 257 -6.43 -3.35 8.79
N SER A 258 -5.54 -2.44 9.16
CA SER A 258 -4.51 -1.89 8.26
C SER A 258 -3.11 -2.16 8.80
N PHE A 259 -2.19 -2.57 7.94
CA PHE A 259 -0.79 -2.78 8.29
C PHE A 259 0.06 -1.64 7.75
N VAL A 260 0.83 -0.98 8.62
CA VAL A 260 1.58 0.23 8.25
C VAL A 260 3.00 0.18 8.85
N PRO A 261 4.06 0.51 8.09
CA PRO A 261 5.39 0.63 8.66
C PRO A 261 5.50 1.88 9.55
N ASP A 262 6.12 1.75 10.74
CA ASP A 262 6.32 2.89 11.68
C ASP A 262 7.24 3.98 11.10
N LYS A 263 8.17 3.56 10.24
CA LYS A 263 9.17 4.38 9.57
C LYS A 263 9.58 3.66 8.28
N PRO A 264 10.35 4.27 7.38
CA PRO A 264 10.91 3.55 6.24
C PRO A 264 11.77 2.37 6.70
N LEU A 265 11.57 1.20 6.09
CA LEU A 265 12.22 -0.06 6.50
C LEU A 265 12.77 -0.78 5.28
N ASN A 266 14.01 -1.24 5.40
CA ASN A 266 14.53 -2.22 4.48
C ASN A 266 13.94 -3.58 4.83
N LEU A 267 13.04 -4.05 3.98
CA LEU A 267 12.44 -5.35 4.08
C LEU A 267 12.99 -6.26 2.98
N VAL A 268 13.07 -7.57 3.24
CA VAL A 268 13.47 -8.58 2.23
C VAL A 268 12.31 -9.53 1.95
N ASP A 269 11.84 -9.57 0.69
CA ASP A 269 10.62 -10.26 0.24
C ASP A 269 9.51 -10.24 1.30
N PHE A 270 8.97 -9.05 1.59
CA PHE A 270 7.99 -8.89 2.65
C PHE A 270 6.60 -9.25 2.17
N GLN A 271 5.85 -9.96 3.01
CA GLN A 271 4.49 -10.39 2.70
C GLN A 271 3.58 -10.31 3.91
N ILE A 272 2.33 -9.97 3.62
CA ILE A 272 1.19 -10.21 4.49
C ILE A 272 0.37 -11.33 3.84
N ARG A 273 0.22 -12.45 4.54
CA ARG A 273 -0.55 -13.61 4.10
C ARG A 273 -1.84 -13.68 4.88
N THR A 274 -2.94 -13.61 4.15
CA THR A 274 -4.28 -13.71 4.71
C THR A 274 -5.27 -14.17 3.65
N GLY A 275 -6.33 -14.86 4.08
CA GLY A 275 -7.49 -15.17 3.25
C GLY A 275 -8.54 -14.05 3.21
N MET A 276 -8.33 -12.99 3.99
CA MET A 276 -9.27 -11.88 4.13
C MET A 276 -9.43 -11.09 2.84
N LYS A 277 -10.61 -10.48 2.70
CA LYS A 277 -10.88 -9.54 1.62
C LYS A 277 -10.09 -8.24 1.81
N ALA A 278 -9.23 -7.91 0.85
CA ALA A 278 -8.55 -6.62 0.80
C ALA A 278 -9.53 -5.47 0.52
N ASP A 279 -9.28 -4.32 1.14
CA ASP A 279 -9.86 -3.04 0.76
C ASP A 279 -9.25 -2.62 -0.60
N PRO A 280 -10.06 -2.39 -1.65
CA PRO A 280 -9.53 -2.07 -2.98
C PRO A 280 -8.88 -0.69 -3.06
N ASP A 281 -9.17 0.22 -2.12
CA ASP A 281 -8.75 1.61 -2.16
C ASP A 281 -7.63 1.92 -1.14
N GLN A 282 -7.27 0.96 -0.27
CA GLN A 282 -6.26 1.14 0.76
C GLN A 282 -5.21 0.02 0.74
N PRO A 283 -3.91 0.36 0.79
CA PRO A 283 -2.86 -0.63 0.76
C PRO A 283 -2.84 -1.46 2.05
N ASP A 284 -2.53 -2.75 1.92
CA ASP A 284 -2.38 -3.70 3.03
C ASP A 284 -3.46 -3.56 4.11
N THR A 285 -4.68 -3.33 3.66
CA THR A 285 -5.85 -3.07 4.48
C THR A 285 -6.92 -4.10 4.17
N TYR A 286 -7.50 -4.70 5.20
CA TYR A 286 -8.37 -5.86 5.10
C TYR A 286 -9.65 -5.64 5.90
N ILE A 287 -10.77 -6.07 5.33
CA ILE A 287 -12.08 -5.99 5.97
C ILE A 287 -12.34 -7.33 6.65
N VAL A 288 -12.56 -7.31 7.96
CA VAL A 288 -12.88 -8.51 8.73
C VAL A 288 -14.26 -9.01 8.35
N SER A 289 -14.33 -10.21 7.79
CA SER A 289 -15.55 -10.97 7.63
C SER A 289 -15.72 -11.95 8.79
N GLU A 290 -16.93 -12.43 9.02
CA GLU A 290 -17.17 -13.43 10.05
C GLU A 290 -16.45 -14.76 9.84
N SER A 291 -16.17 -15.13 8.58
CA SER A 291 -15.40 -16.34 8.28
C SER A 291 -13.95 -16.22 8.71
N ASP A 292 -13.45 -14.99 8.87
CA ASP A 292 -12.07 -14.73 9.27
C ASP A 292 -11.88 -14.83 10.79
N ILE A 293 -12.96 -14.87 11.59
CA ILE A 293 -12.86 -14.94 13.04
C ILE A 293 -12.24 -16.27 13.47
N GLY A 294 -11.11 -16.20 14.18
CA GLY A 294 -10.29 -17.35 14.58
C GLY A 294 -9.22 -17.74 13.55
N ASP A 295 -9.27 -17.19 12.33
CA ASP A 295 -8.21 -17.37 11.33
C ASP A 295 -6.97 -16.53 11.68
N THR A 296 -5.88 -16.76 10.95
CA THR A 296 -4.60 -16.09 11.17
C THR A 296 -4.20 -15.18 10.01
N ILE A 297 -3.72 -13.98 10.33
CA ILE A 297 -2.94 -13.15 9.41
C ILE A 297 -1.46 -13.34 9.75
N GLU A 298 -0.65 -13.61 8.74
CA GLU A 298 0.80 -13.75 8.89
C GLU A 298 1.51 -12.57 8.25
N LEU A 299 2.49 -11.99 8.93
CA LEU A 299 3.27 -10.82 8.52
C LEU A 299 4.76 -11.14 8.64
N GLY A 300 5.55 -11.07 7.57
CA GLY A 300 6.98 -11.37 7.67
C GLY A 300 7.79 -11.23 6.39
N GLU A 301 9.09 -11.56 6.51
CA GLU A 301 10.12 -11.46 5.47
C GLU A 301 10.61 -12.86 5.05
N TYR A 302 11.27 -12.97 3.89
CA TYR A 302 11.91 -14.23 3.49
C TYR A 302 13.24 -14.50 4.22
N PRO A 303 13.56 -15.75 4.60
CA PRO A 303 12.67 -16.92 4.58
C PRO A 303 11.60 -16.77 5.66
N TYR A 304 10.36 -17.11 5.30
CA TYR A 304 9.14 -16.91 6.09
C TYR A 304 9.03 -17.84 7.31
N ASP A 305 10.15 -18.25 7.90
CA ASP A 305 10.22 -19.19 9.02
C ASP A 305 9.82 -18.53 10.35
N ASP A 306 9.95 -17.20 10.47
CA ASP A 306 9.67 -16.41 11.68
C ASP A 306 8.58 -15.34 11.44
N MET A 307 7.49 -15.70 10.75
CA MET A 307 6.38 -14.77 10.53
C MET A 307 5.66 -14.41 11.83
N ILE A 308 5.29 -13.14 11.97
CA ILE A 308 4.41 -12.65 13.00
C ILE A 308 3.01 -13.12 12.67
N MET A 309 2.40 -13.91 13.55
CA MET A 309 1.02 -14.38 13.38
C MET A 309 0.08 -13.59 14.30
N TYR A 310 -1.07 -13.21 13.78
CA TYR A 310 -2.16 -12.63 14.53
C TYR A 310 -3.41 -13.48 14.35
N THR A 311 -4.07 -13.85 15.44
CA THR A 311 -5.41 -14.46 15.36
C THR A 311 -6.44 -13.35 15.25
N ILE A 312 -7.31 -13.42 14.26
CA ILE A 312 -8.33 -12.40 13.98
C ILE A 312 -9.52 -12.64 14.92
N GLY A 313 -9.73 -11.75 15.88
CA GLY A 313 -10.87 -11.86 16.79
C GLY A 313 -10.86 -13.16 17.61
N ASP A 314 -11.95 -13.36 18.33
CA ASP A 314 -12.25 -14.59 19.03
C ASP A 314 -13.74 -14.86 18.89
N ALA A 315 -14.14 -16.13 18.84
CA ALA A 315 -15.53 -16.54 18.86
C ALA A 315 -16.25 -15.99 20.10
N SER A 316 -15.54 -15.68 21.19
CA SER A 316 -16.10 -14.96 22.34
C SER A 316 -16.82 -13.65 21.97
N PHE A 317 -16.57 -13.07 20.79
CA PHE A 317 -17.39 -11.99 20.23
C PHE A 317 -18.89 -12.31 20.24
N PHE A 318 -19.30 -13.53 19.87
CA PHE A 318 -20.70 -13.94 19.86
C PHE A 318 -21.31 -13.98 21.26
N ALA A 319 -20.52 -14.27 22.29
CA ALA A 319 -20.92 -14.19 23.69
C ALA A 319 -20.65 -12.81 24.31
N SER A 320 -20.13 -11.83 23.57
CA SER A 320 -19.73 -10.54 24.14
C SER A 320 -20.93 -9.69 24.58
N THR A 321 -20.71 -8.80 25.55
CA THR A 321 -21.71 -7.79 25.95
C THR A 321 -22.05 -6.83 24.79
N ALA A 322 -21.11 -6.58 23.86
CA ALA A 322 -21.37 -5.76 22.68
C ALA A 322 -22.41 -6.40 21.76
N PHE A 323 -22.25 -7.70 21.45
CA PHE A 323 -23.22 -8.47 20.68
C PHE A 323 -24.60 -8.44 21.35
N PHE A 324 -24.65 -8.66 22.67
CA PHE A 324 -25.90 -8.63 23.43
C PHE A 324 -26.59 -7.26 23.42
N ASN A 325 -25.82 -6.18 23.41
CA ASN A 325 -26.37 -4.83 23.35
C ASN A 325 -26.99 -4.51 21.99
N GLU A 326 -26.43 -5.02 20.89
CA GLU A 326 -27.06 -4.91 19.57
C GLU A 326 -28.38 -5.70 19.50
N LEU A 327 -28.44 -6.90 20.10
CA LEU A 327 -29.69 -7.66 20.20
C LEU A 327 -30.79 -6.88 20.94
N LYS A 328 -30.44 -6.13 22.00
CA LYS A 328 -31.39 -5.24 22.70
C LYS A 328 -31.96 -4.13 21.81
N GLU A 329 -31.26 -3.77 20.74
CA GLU A 329 -31.69 -2.77 19.75
C GLU A 329 -32.42 -3.38 18.53
N GLU A 330 -32.91 -4.63 18.63
CA GLU A 330 -33.54 -5.38 17.54
C GLU A 330 -32.59 -5.68 16.35
N LYS A 331 -31.27 -5.59 16.57
CA LYS A 331 -30.27 -5.85 15.55
C LYS A 331 -29.60 -7.21 15.76
N MET A 332 -29.56 -8.03 14.72
CA MET A 332 -28.69 -9.20 14.65
C MET A 332 -27.33 -8.77 14.06
N PRO A 333 -26.24 -8.77 14.85
CA PRO A 333 -24.91 -8.41 14.34
C PRO A 333 -24.51 -9.32 13.18
N GLY A 334 -23.90 -8.72 12.16
CA GLY A 334 -23.40 -9.42 10.97
C GLY A 334 -24.46 -9.80 9.93
N SER A 335 -25.75 -9.56 10.18
CA SER A 335 -26.80 -9.78 9.19
C SER A 335 -27.14 -8.51 8.40
N SER A 336 -27.23 -8.59 7.07
CA SER A 336 -27.77 -7.50 6.25
C SER A 336 -29.28 -7.30 6.42
N VAL A 337 -29.95 -8.32 6.95
CA VAL A 337 -31.39 -8.37 7.16
C VAL A 337 -31.68 -8.27 8.65
N GLN A 338 -32.60 -7.39 9.04
CA GLN A 338 -32.89 -7.07 10.43
C GLN A 338 -34.36 -7.34 10.77
N LEU A 339 -34.74 -7.41 12.06
CA LEU A 339 -36.14 -7.69 12.43
C LEU A 339 -37.13 -6.64 11.90
N SER A 340 -36.65 -5.46 11.51
CA SER A 340 -37.45 -4.41 10.85
C SER A 340 -37.49 -4.52 9.33
N THR A 341 -36.70 -5.39 8.71
CA THR A 341 -36.57 -5.50 7.25
C THR A 341 -37.85 -6.06 6.64
N PRO A 342 -38.40 -5.42 5.59
CA PRO A 342 -39.52 -5.95 4.84
C PRO A 342 -39.14 -7.24 4.10
N ASN A 343 -40.06 -8.22 4.02
CA ASN A 343 -39.83 -9.48 3.32
C ASN A 343 -39.50 -9.25 1.84
N THR A 344 -40.08 -8.20 1.26
CA THR A 344 -39.85 -7.77 -0.13
C THR A 344 -38.42 -7.29 -0.40
N GLU A 345 -37.64 -6.93 0.61
CA GLU A 345 -36.26 -6.41 0.46
C GLU A 345 -35.18 -7.49 0.65
N ILE A 346 -35.53 -8.64 1.25
CA ILE A 346 -34.58 -9.69 1.66
C ILE A 346 -33.71 -10.17 0.49
N GLU A 347 -34.33 -10.50 -0.65
CA GLU A 347 -33.60 -11.04 -1.81
C GLU A 347 -32.54 -10.04 -2.32
N SER A 348 -32.85 -8.75 -2.30
CA SER A 348 -31.92 -7.70 -2.72
C SER A 348 -30.80 -7.46 -1.70
N LEU A 349 -31.09 -7.56 -0.41
CA LEU A 349 -30.11 -7.32 0.66
C LEU A 349 -29.12 -8.48 0.81
N LEU A 350 -29.51 -9.68 0.36
CA LEU A 350 -28.69 -10.89 0.40
C LEU A 350 -28.11 -11.23 -0.99
N GLU A 351 -28.10 -10.27 -1.91
CA GLU A 351 -27.48 -10.45 -3.23
C GLU A 351 -25.97 -10.77 -3.07
N GLY A 352 -25.57 -11.95 -3.52
CA GLY A 352 -24.20 -12.45 -3.38
C GLY A 352 -23.97 -13.39 -2.18
N GLU A 353 -24.95 -13.58 -1.30
CA GLU A 353 -24.90 -14.63 -0.27
C GLU A 353 -25.31 -16.00 -0.83
N THR A 354 -24.74 -17.06 -0.29
CA THR A 354 -25.04 -18.44 -0.71
C THR A 354 -26.35 -18.92 -0.07
N PHE A 355 -27.42 -18.98 -0.87
CA PHE A 355 -28.68 -19.63 -0.50
C PHE A 355 -28.51 -21.16 -0.44
N ILE A 356 -28.90 -21.76 0.68
CA ILE A 356 -28.77 -23.20 0.90
C ILE A 356 -30.08 -23.90 0.60
N HIS A 357 -31.16 -23.55 1.32
CA HIS A 357 -32.47 -24.16 1.13
C HIS A 357 -33.60 -23.37 1.79
N GLU A 358 -34.84 -23.74 1.44
CA GLU A 358 -36.07 -23.21 2.03
C GLU A 358 -36.85 -24.35 2.69
N TYR A 359 -37.41 -24.09 3.87
CA TYR A 359 -38.28 -25.03 4.57
C TYR A 359 -39.41 -24.32 5.34
N SER A 360 -40.40 -25.07 5.80
CA SER A 360 -41.52 -24.53 6.59
C SER A 360 -41.59 -25.23 7.94
N ASP A 361 -41.66 -24.45 9.01
CA ASP A 361 -41.72 -24.95 10.38
C ASP A 361 -42.43 -23.95 11.30
N ALA A 362 -43.10 -24.42 12.34
CA ALA A 362 -43.79 -23.61 13.35
C ALA A 362 -44.72 -22.50 12.78
N GLY A 363 -45.28 -22.72 11.58
CA GLY A 363 -46.14 -21.75 10.90
C GLY A 363 -45.42 -20.57 10.24
N ALA A 364 -44.10 -20.68 10.01
CA ALA A 364 -43.30 -19.71 9.27
C ALA A 364 -42.55 -20.37 8.12
N LYS A 365 -42.22 -19.56 7.11
CA LYS A 365 -41.33 -19.93 6.03
C LYS A 365 -39.89 -19.57 6.41
N HIS A 366 -38.97 -20.52 6.35
CA HIS A 366 -37.57 -20.33 6.72
C HIS A 366 -36.69 -20.31 5.48
N LEU A 367 -35.89 -19.25 5.34
CA LEU A 367 -34.92 -19.06 4.27
C LEU A 367 -33.52 -19.24 4.85
N GLU A 368 -32.85 -20.34 4.50
CA GLU A 368 -31.51 -20.64 5.00
C GLU A 368 -30.43 -20.18 4.03
N TYR A 369 -29.57 -19.32 4.55
CA TYR A 369 -28.30 -18.91 3.98
C TYR A 369 -27.16 -19.51 4.81
N GLU A 370 -25.94 -19.48 4.27
CA GLU A 370 -24.78 -20.17 4.87
C GLU A 370 -24.64 -19.96 6.38
N LYS A 371 -24.87 -18.74 6.89
CA LYS A 371 -24.69 -18.39 8.30
C LYS A 371 -25.98 -17.97 9.03
N PHE A 372 -27.04 -17.64 8.30
CA PHE A 372 -28.29 -17.15 8.87
C PHE A 372 -29.51 -17.93 8.36
N ILE A 373 -30.54 -18.02 9.19
CA ILE A 373 -31.88 -18.48 8.78
C ILE A 373 -32.87 -17.38 9.11
N TYR A 374 -33.69 -17.00 8.14
CA TYR A 374 -34.70 -15.96 8.29
C TYR A 374 -36.09 -16.59 8.30
N ALA A 375 -36.84 -16.38 9.38
CA ALA A 375 -38.23 -16.83 9.48
C ALA A 375 -39.18 -15.70 9.04
N VAL A 376 -39.81 -15.88 7.88
CA VAL A 376 -40.74 -14.92 7.28
C VAL A 376 -42.20 -15.40 7.35
N PRO A 377 -43.17 -14.47 7.38
CA PRO A 377 -44.60 -14.74 7.18
C PRO A 377 -44.89 -15.73 6.05
N PHE A 378 -45.78 -16.68 6.32
CA PHE A 378 -46.18 -17.67 5.31
C PHE A 378 -47.24 -17.11 4.36
N LEU A 379 -48.08 -16.19 4.86
CA LEU A 379 -49.14 -15.51 4.10
C LEU A 379 -48.87 -14.00 4.08
N GLU A 380 -49.11 -13.35 2.93
CA GLU A 380 -49.02 -11.87 2.81
C GLU A 380 -49.89 -11.14 3.85
N GLU A 381 -50.99 -11.76 4.28
CA GLU A 381 -51.92 -11.22 5.28
C GLU A 381 -51.35 -11.18 6.71
N GLU A 382 -50.32 -11.97 6.99
CA GLU A 382 -49.66 -12.01 8.31
C GLU A 382 -48.61 -10.90 8.49
N GLY A 383 -48.38 -10.10 7.43
CA GLY A 383 -47.51 -8.95 7.44
C GLY A 383 -46.31 -9.09 6.50
N ASP A 384 -45.58 -8.00 6.34
CA ASP A 384 -44.43 -7.90 5.44
C ASP A 384 -43.11 -7.89 6.23
N ILE A 385 -43.08 -8.30 7.49
CA ILE A 385 -41.86 -8.18 8.31
C ILE A 385 -41.49 -9.54 8.90
N ILE A 386 -40.19 -9.77 8.97
CA ILE A 386 -39.53 -10.97 9.50
C ILE A 386 -39.91 -11.21 10.96
N TYR A 387 -40.11 -12.48 11.32
CA TYR A 387 -40.43 -12.90 12.69
C TYR A 387 -39.17 -13.19 13.52
N THR A 388 -38.22 -13.89 12.90
CA THR A 388 -37.02 -14.40 13.58
C THR A 388 -35.83 -14.32 12.66
N ILE A 389 -34.68 -13.95 13.23
CA ILE A 389 -33.37 -14.14 12.61
C ILE A 389 -32.60 -15.13 13.47
N ILE A 390 -32.18 -16.24 12.88
CA ILE A 390 -31.38 -17.26 13.54
C ILE A 390 -29.96 -17.17 12.99
N ARG A 391 -29.00 -16.91 13.87
CA ARG A 391 -27.57 -16.95 13.60
C ARG A 391 -27.03 -18.33 13.93
N LYS A 392 -26.48 -19.05 12.94
CA LYS A 392 -25.72 -20.29 13.17
C LYS A 392 -24.32 -19.95 13.71
N LEU A 393 -23.90 -20.59 14.79
CA LEU A 393 -22.55 -20.42 15.33
C LEU A 393 -21.56 -21.36 14.64
N PRO A 394 -20.32 -20.92 14.39
CA PRO A 394 -19.30 -21.76 13.75
C PRO A 394 -18.87 -22.92 14.67
N PHE A 395 -18.78 -24.12 14.10
CA PHE A 395 -18.40 -25.36 14.82
C PHE A 395 -16.93 -25.43 15.22
N SER A 396 -16.06 -24.60 14.61
CA SER A 396 -14.60 -24.65 14.80
C SER A 396 -14.14 -24.10 16.15
N THR A 397 -14.93 -23.25 16.79
CA THR A 397 -14.58 -22.61 18.07
C THR A 397 -15.80 -22.63 18.99
N PRO A 398 -16.01 -23.74 19.73
CA PRO A 398 -17.25 -23.97 20.44
C PRO A 398 -17.38 -23.02 21.65
N LEU A 399 -18.39 -22.16 21.62
CA LEU A 399 -18.90 -21.48 22.81
C LEU A 399 -19.89 -22.38 23.54
N THR A 400 -19.99 -22.24 24.84
CA THR A 400 -20.93 -22.94 25.71
C THR A 400 -21.98 -21.98 26.24
N GLY A 401 -23.12 -22.50 26.68
CA GLY A 401 -24.13 -21.67 27.37
C GLY A 401 -23.59 -20.93 28.59
N ASP A 402 -22.59 -21.49 29.30
CA ASP A 402 -21.92 -20.83 30.42
C ASP A 402 -21.17 -19.56 29.98
N ASP A 403 -20.55 -19.54 28.78
CA ASP A 403 -19.87 -18.35 28.24
C ASP A 403 -20.86 -17.19 27.99
N PHE A 404 -22.06 -17.51 27.52
CA PHE A 404 -23.14 -16.54 27.37
C PHE A 404 -23.66 -16.05 28.73
N ILE A 405 -23.86 -16.94 29.70
CA ILE A 405 -24.33 -16.57 31.05
C ILE A 405 -23.33 -15.65 31.74
N GLU A 406 -22.03 -15.94 31.61
CA GLU A 406 -20.96 -15.11 32.19
C GLU A 406 -20.99 -13.68 31.65
N SER A 407 -21.22 -13.52 30.34
CA SER A 407 -21.07 -12.24 29.64
C SER A 407 -22.38 -11.45 29.49
N TRP A 408 -23.52 -12.12 29.32
CA TRP A 408 -24.84 -11.52 29.12
C TRP A 408 -25.64 -11.42 30.43
N GLY A 409 -25.27 -12.22 31.43
CA GLY A 409 -25.99 -12.40 32.69
C GLY A 409 -26.90 -13.63 32.68
N GLU A 410 -27.59 -13.88 33.79
CA GLU A 410 -28.55 -14.99 33.87
C GLU A 410 -29.73 -14.78 32.91
N PRO A 411 -30.15 -15.81 32.16
CA PRO A 411 -31.35 -15.74 31.32
C PRO A 411 -32.61 -15.62 32.18
N ASP A 412 -33.64 -15.00 31.63
CA ASP A 412 -34.95 -14.90 32.28
C ASP A 412 -35.59 -16.29 32.43
N GLU A 413 -35.41 -17.15 31.43
CA GLU A 413 -35.94 -18.52 31.42
C GLU A 413 -34.93 -19.52 30.82
N ARG A 414 -34.99 -20.75 31.31
CA ARG A 414 -34.22 -21.90 30.78
C ARG A 414 -35.22 -22.94 30.31
N ILE A 415 -35.32 -23.11 28.99
CA ILE A 415 -36.35 -23.93 28.36
C ILE A 415 -35.71 -25.20 27.82
N ILE A 416 -36.26 -26.37 28.15
CA ILE A 416 -35.85 -27.64 27.54
C ILE A 416 -36.92 -28.01 26.52
N ASP A 417 -36.56 -28.02 25.24
CA ASP A 417 -37.48 -28.42 24.17
C ASP A 417 -37.73 -29.94 24.23
N PRO A 418 -38.97 -30.39 24.52
CA PRO A 418 -39.29 -31.81 24.63
C PRO A 418 -39.45 -32.53 23.28
N GLU A 419 -39.46 -31.82 22.14
CA GLU A 419 -39.75 -32.42 20.82
C GLU A 419 -38.53 -33.09 20.18
N PHE A 420 -37.31 -32.82 20.66
CA PHE A 420 -36.08 -33.48 20.20
C PHE A 420 -35.70 -34.67 21.10
N SER A 421 -35.24 -35.78 20.51
CA SER A 421 -35.03 -37.06 21.20
C SER A 421 -33.97 -37.06 22.33
N HIS A 422 -33.23 -35.97 22.49
CA HIS A 422 -32.28 -35.75 23.58
C HIS A 422 -32.55 -34.48 24.42
N GLY A 423 -33.52 -33.64 24.01
CA GLY A 423 -33.80 -32.33 24.60
C GLY A 423 -32.64 -31.35 24.42
N ASN A 424 -32.92 -30.14 23.92
CA ASN A 424 -31.92 -29.07 23.84
C ASN A 424 -32.28 -28.00 24.87
N LEU A 425 -31.29 -27.53 25.64
CA LEU A 425 -31.46 -26.38 26.52
C LEU A 425 -31.40 -25.10 25.69
N THR A 426 -32.39 -24.23 25.90
CA THR A 426 -32.46 -22.89 25.33
C THR A 426 -32.40 -21.87 26.47
N LEU A 427 -31.48 -20.92 26.36
CA LEU A 427 -31.36 -19.79 27.30
C LEU A 427 -32.13 -18.60 26.73
N HIS A 428 -33.17 -18.14 27.41
CA HIS A 428 -34.10 -17.12 26.92
C HIS A 428 -33.89 -15.77 27.63
N TYR A 429 -33.70 -14.71 26.85
CA TYR A 429 -33.43 -13.34 27.30
C TYR A 429 -34.49 -12.37 26.72
N SER A 430 -35.33 -11.82 27.58
CA SER A 430 -36.42 -10.91 27.21
C SER A 430 -35.97 -9.45 27.22
N PHE A 431 -36.39 -8.69 26.19
CA PHE A 431 -36.08 -7.27 26.10
C PHE A 431 -37.33 -6.38 26.25
N PRO A 432 -37.19 -5.14 26.79
CA PRO A 432 -38.33 -4.27 27.06
C PRO A 432 -39.15 -3.85 25.83
N ALA A 433 -38.56 -3.87 24.63
CA ALA A 433 -39.21 -3.38 23.41
C ALA A 433 -40.14 -4.41 22.74
N GLY A 434 -40.39 -5.57 23.37
CA GLY A 434 -41.30 -6.58 22.82
C GLY A 434 -40.61 -7.53 21.84
N HIS A 435 -39.33 -7.81 22.06
CA HIS A 435 -38.54 -8.80 21.36
C HIS A 435 -37.67 -9.55 22.38
N TYR A 436 -37.06 -10.64 21.96
CA TYR A 436 -36.24 -11.48 22.84
C TYR A 436 -35.17 -12.21 22.05
N ALA A 437 -34.12 -12.64 22.75
CA ALA A 437 -33.06 -13.47 22.20
C ALA A 437 -33.03 -14.84 22.87
N GLU A 438 -32.62 -15.85 22.12
CA GLU A 438 -32.44 -17.22 22.58
C GLU A 438 -31.07 -17.75 22.19
N VAL A 439 -30.40 -18.44 23.11
CA VAL A 439 -29.19 -19.22 22.80
C VAL A 439 -29.56 -20.70 22.82
N HIS A 440 -29.38 -21.36 21.69
CA HIS A 440 -29.76 -22.75 21.44
C HIS A 440 -28.55 -23.66 21.68
N LEU A 441 -28.63 -24.55 22.66
CA LEU A 441 -27.52 -25.45 23.02
C LEU A 441 -27.70 -26.85 22.42
N SER A 442 -26.59 -27.58 22.33
CA SER A 442 -26.54 -28.93 21.76
C SER A 442 -27.03 -30.04 22.70
N ASP A 443 -27.18 -29.75 23.99
CA ASP A 443 -27.69 -30.66 25.01
C ASP A 443 -28.47 -29.86 26.08
N THR A 444 -28.95 -30.54 27.10
CA THR A 444 -29.70 -30.04 28.26
C THR A 444 -28.84 -29.34 29.33
N MET A 445 -27.51 -29.33 29.18
CA MET A 445 -26.58 -28.74 30.15
C MET A 445 -26.09 -27.37 29.70
N SER A 446 -25.90 -26.42 30.62
CA SER A 446 -25.43 -25.07 30.27
C SER A 446 -23.99 -25.03 29.78
N ASN A 447 -23.14 -25.98 30.18
CA ASN A 447 -21.78 -26.12 29.64
C ASN A 447 -21.72 -26.84 28.28
N SER A 448 -22.87 -27.13 27.64
CA SER A 448 -22.90 -27.71 26.30
C SER A 448 -22.72 -26.64 25.23
N GLU A 449 -22.22 -27.07 24.06
CA GLU A 449 -21.91 -26.19 22.94
C GLU A 449 -23.16 -25.48 22.44
N ALA A 450 -23.08 -24.16 22.27
CA ALA A 450 -24.08 -23.33 21.63
C ALA A 450 -24.03 -23.52 20.11
N ARG A 451 -25.20 -23.78 19.52
CA ARG A 451 -25.38 -24.03 18.09
C ARG A 451 -25.87 -22.81 17.34
N ALA A 452 -26.71 -22.00 17.98
CA ALA A 452 -27.32 -20.85 17.35
C ALA A 452 -27.73 -19.78 18.37
N ILE A 453 -27.84 -18.55 17.88
CA ILE A 453 -28.46 -17.43 18.58
C ILE A 453 -29.66 -16.99 17.75
N SER A 454 -30.84 -16.91 18.34
CA SER A 454 -32.05 -16.48 17.66
C SER A 454 -32.52 -15.15 18.23
N LEU A 455 -32.94 -14.23 17.36
CA LEU A 455 -33.55 -12.95 17.72
C LEU A 455 -34.97 -12.94 17.20
N HIS A 456 -35.94 -12.75 18.10
CA HIS A 456 -37.36 -12.90 17.81
C HIS A 456 -38.13 -11.62 18.12
N ARG A 457 -39.10 -11.29 17.27
CA ARG A 457 -40.17 -10.35 17.64
C ARG A 457 -41.26 -11.08 18.44
N LYS A 458 -41.71 -10.49 19.54
CA LYS A 458 -42.84 -11.01 20.32
C LYS A 458 -44.14 -10.76 19.53
N LYS A 459 -44.88 -11.83 19.26
CA LYS A 459 -46.19 -11.77 18.60
C LYS A 459 -47.26 -11.18 19.52
#